data_AF-S6GL41-F1
#
_entry.id   AF-S6GL41-F1
#
_cell.length_a   1.000
_cell.length_b   1.000
_cell.length_c   1.000
_cell.angle_alpha   90.00
_cell.angle_beta   90.00
_cell.angle_gamma   90.00
#
_symmetry.space_group_name_H-M   'P 1'
#
loop_
_entity.id
_entity.type
_entity.pdbx_description
1 polymer ?
#
loop_
_entity_poly.entity_id
_entity_poly.type
_entity_poly.pdbx_seq_one_letter_code
_entity_poly.pdbx_strand_id
1 'polypeptide(L)'
;MKLTISQSNKLTTAEQHILWDGIESFTQPIVGDTGRHELCFLLRDENHQVLGGVQGNYDNFAWLWIDSLFVSKSARGVGYGLQLLNIIEAEALKNDCKHSHLTSFSYQAVDFYKKQGYEVFAELVDYPPGHSRCWLKKALTAG
;
A
#
# COMPACT_ATOMS: atom_id res chain seq x y z
N MET A 1 -2.99 -41.73 -3.91
CA MET A 1 -3.07 -40.59 -4.85
C MET A 1 -1.66 -40.17 -5.23
N LYS A 2 -1.36 -39.96 -6.52
CA LYS A 2 -0.05 -39.46 -6.96
C LYS A 2 -0.15 -37.95 -7.18
N LEU A 3 0.69 -37.17 -6.49
CA LEU A 3 0.77 -35.72 -6.63
C LEU A 3 1.96 -35.35 -7.52
N THR A 4 1.84 -34.28 -8.30
CA THR A 4 2.88 -33.76 -9.18
C THR A 4 2.99 -32.25 -9.02
N ILE A 5 4.20 -31.72 -9.07
CA ILE A 5 4.47 -30.27 -9.09
C ILE A 5 4.80 -29.88 -10.54
N SER A 6 4.14 -28.84 -11.05
CA SER A 6 4.44 -28.25 -12.36
C SER A 6 4.86 -26.79 -12.21
N GLN A 7 5.72 -26.34 -13.13
CA GLN A 7 6.07 -24.93 -13.25
C GLN A 7 5.08 -24.23 -14.19
N SER A 8 4.64 -23.03 -13.82
CA SER A 8 3.95 -22.10 -14.72
C SER A 8 4.64 -20.74 -14.71
N ASN A 9 4.62 -20.04 -15.85
CA ASN A 9 5.17 -18.69 -15.96
C ASN A 9 4.18 -17.60 -15.49
N LYS A 10 2.89 -17.92 -15.47
CA LYS A 10 1.82 -17.03 -15.01
C LYS A 10 0.62 -17.86 -14.58
N LEU A 11 0.06 -17.54 -13.42
CA LEU A 11 -1.19 -18.13 -12.97
C LEU A 11 -2.37 -17.60 -13.79
N THR A 12 -3.30 -18.48 -14.13
CA THR A 12 -4.66 -18.08 -14.50
C THR A 12 -5.36 -17.47 -13.30
N THR A 13 -6.41 -16.67 -13.54
CA THR A 13 -7.24 -16.12 -12.46
C THR A 13 -7.80 -17.22 -11.56
N ALA A 14 -8.20 -18.36 -12.14
CA ALA A 14 -8.72 -19.49 -11.37
C ALA A 14 -7.65 -20.11 -10.45
N GLU A 15 -6.43 -20.34 -10.94
CA GLU A 15 -5.33 -20.84 -10.11
C GLU A 15 -4.94 -19.84 -9.02
N GLN A 16 -4.95 -18.54 -9.34
CA GLN A 16 -4.69 -17.49 -8.35
C GLN A 16 -5.75 -17.49 -7.25
N HIS A 17 -7.03 -17.65 -7.58
CA HIS A 17 -8.11 -17.77 -6.59
C HIS A 17 -7.94 -19.03 -5.73
N ILE A 18 -7.61 -20.19 -6.31
CA ILE A 18 -7.38 -21.42 -5.52
C ILE A 18 -6.31 -21.20 -4.45
N LEU A 19 -5.21 -20.50 -4.78
CA LEU A 19 -4.16 -20.20 -3.81
C LEU A 19 -4.63 -19.21 -2.74
N TRP A 20 -5.33 -18.14 -3.14
CA TRP A 20 -5.86 -17.14 -2.19
C TRP A 20 -6.90 -17.74 -1.26
N ASP A 21 -7.91 -18.43 -1.79
CA ASP A 21 -9.00 -19.05 -1.04
C ASP A 21 -8.45 -20.08 -0.04
N GLY A 22 -7.39 -20.82 -0.42
CA GLY A 22 -6.71 -21.76 0.47
C GLY A 22 -6.01 -21.07 1.64
N ILE A 23 -5.33 -19.94 1.40
CA ILE A 23 -4.70 -19.12 2.44
C ILE A 23 -5.78 -18.51 3.35
N GLU A 24 -6.83 -17.95 2.78
CA GLU A 24 -7.92 -17.29 3.51
C GLU A 24 -8.68 -18.30 4.38
N SER A 25 -9.03 -19.47 3.82
CA SER A 25 -9.69 -20.55 4.58
C SER A 25 -8.85 -21.07 5.74
N PHE A 26 -7.51 -21.06 5.61
CA PHE A 26 -6.61 -21.41 6.69
C PHE A 26 -6.47 -20.29 7.74
N THR A 27 -6.48 -19.04 7.28
CA THR A 27 -6.20 -17.85 8.12
C THR A 27 -7.43 -17.40 8.90
N GLN A 28 -8.62 -17.43 8.29
CA GLN A 28 -9.86 -16.93 8.88
C GLN A 28 -10.22 -17.56 10.23
N PRO A 29 -10.04 -18.88 10.46
CA PRO A 29 -10.25 -19.49 11.78
C PRO A 29 -9.28 -19.04 12.86
N ILE A 30 -8.10 -18.51 12.48
CA ILE A 30 -7.03 -18.11 13.40
C ILE A 30 -7.20 -16.65 13.84
N VAL A 31 -7.45 -15.76 12.87
CA VAL A 31 -7.43 -14.29 13.08
C VAL A 31 -8.79 -13.63 12.83
N GLY A 32 -9.81 -14.40 12.45
CA GLY A 32 -11.12 -13.89 12.07
C GLY A 32 -11.16 -13.43 10.61
N ASP A 33 -12.24 -12.72 10.27
CA ASP A 33 -12.38 -12.09 8.96
C ASP A 33 -11.26 -11.05 8.79
N THR A 34 -10.36 -11.30 7.83
CA THR A 34 -9.25 -10.39 7.54
C THR A 34 -9.76 -9.09 6.96
N GLY A 35 -10.82 -9.11 6.14
CA GLY A 35 -11.34 -7.95 5.40
C GLY A 35 -10.29 -7.30 4.49
N ARG A 36 -10.59 -7.06 3.21
CA ARG A 36 -9.71 -6.26 2.35
C ARG A 36 -10.52 -5.27 1.56
N HIS A 37 -10.24 -3.99 1.80
CA HIS A 37 -11.00 -2.89 1.22
C HIS A 37 -10.06 -1.95 0.49
N GLU A 38 -10.17 -1.90 -0.84
CA GLU A 38 -9.34 -1.06 -1.68
C GLU A 38 -9.75 0.42 -1.56
N LEU A 39 -8.76 1.30 -1.48
CA LEU A 39 -8.90 2.75 -1.49
C LEU A 39 -8.12 3.32 -2.67
N CYS A 40 -8.75 4.22 -3.43
CA CYS A 40 -8.10 4.87 -4.56
C CYS A 40 -8.59 6.31 -4.72
N PHE A 41 -7.65 7.25 -4.82
CA PHE A 41 -7.92 8.67 -5.04
C PHE A 41 -7.06 9.18 -6.18
N LEU A 42 -7.67 9.90 -7.14
CA LEU A 42 -7.00 10.38 -8.34
C LEU A 42 -6.99 11.91 -8.38
N LEU A 43 -5.84 12.48 -8.73
CA LEU A 43 -5.67 13.89 -9.07
C LEU A 43 -5.89 14.06 -10.58
N ARG A 44 -6.84 14.92 -10.97
CA ARG A 44 -7.15 15.22 -12.37
C ARG A 44 -7.14 16.72 -12.65
N ASP A 45 -6.80 17.10 -13.87
CA ASP A 45 -6.94 18.47 -14.37
C ASP A 45 -8.35 18.75 -14.92
N GLU A 46 -8.58 19.97 -15.43
CA GLU A 46 -9.85 20.38 -16.04
C GLU A 46 -10.26 19.54 -17.27
N ASN A 47 -9.31 18.85 -17.92
CA ASN A 47 -9.56 17.99 -19.07
C ASN A 47 -9.75 16.51 -18.65
N HIS A 48 -9.90 16.24 -17.36
CA HIS A 48 -10.00 14.90 -16.75
C HIS A 48 -8.75 14.02 -16.89
N GLN A 49 -7.60 14.59 -17.29
CA GLN A 49 -6.35 13.85 -17.37
C GLN A 49 -5.83 13.52 -15.97
N VAL A 50 -5.42 12.28 -15.74
CA VAL A 50 -4.83 11.86 -14.45
C VAL A 50 -3.41 12.40 -14.33
N LEU A 51 -3.19 13.29 -13.38
CA LEU A 51 -1.89 13.88 -13.05
C LEU A 51 -1.26 13.26 -11.80
N GLY A 52 -1.96 12.38 -11.11
CA GLY A 52 -1.44 11.70 -9.92
C GLY A 52 -2.53 10.90 -9.21
N GLY A 53 -2.16 10.30 -8.10
CA GLY A 53 -3.08 9.56 -7.27
C GLY A 53 -2.39 8.82 -6.14
N VAL A 54 -3.21 8.23 -5.29
CA VAL A 54 -2.80 7.30 -4.24
C VAL A 54 -3.75 6.12 -4.23
N GLN A 55 -3.20 4.91 -4.09
CA GLN A 55 -3.99 3.71 -3.86
C GLN A 55 -3.38 2.87 -2.75
N GLY A 56 -4.23 2.05 -2.17
CA GLY A 56 -3.89 1.16 -1.08
C GLY A 56 -5.09 0.33 -0.68
N ASN A 57 -4.99 -0.36 0.44
CA ASN A 57 -6.13 -1.02 1.06
C ASN A 57 -6.04 -0.92 2.57
N TYR A 58 -7.17 -1.13 3.22
CA TYR A 58 -7.18 -1.40 4.64
C TYR A 58 -7.83 -2.76 4.92
N ASP A 59 -7.56 -3.25 6.12
CA ASP A 59 -8.04 -4.52 6.61
C ASP A 59 -8.68 -4.40 8.01
N ASN A 60 -9.31 -5.47 8.45
CA ASN A 60 -9.96 -5.55 9.75
C ASN A 60 -8.96 -5.62 10.91
N PHE A 61 -7.65 -5.64 10.64
CA PHE A 61 -6.61 -5.49 11.66
C PHE A 61 -6.29 -4.03 11.98
N ALA A 62 -7.08 -3.11 11.43
CA ALA A 62 -6.96 -1.67 11.63
C ALA A 62 -5.65 -1.10 11.04
N TRP A 63 -5.16 -1.70 9.95
CA TRP A 63 -4.01 -1.20 9.19
C TRP A 63 -4.42 -0.70 7.81
N LEU A 64 -3.86 0.45 7.44
CA LEU A 64 -3.79 0.94 6.06
C LEU A 64 -2.46 0.50 5.44
N TRP A 65 -2.51 -0.18 4.30
CA TRP A 65 -1.36 -0.35 3.41
C TRP A 65 -1.46 0.66 2.27
N ILE A 66 -0.44 1.52 2.11
CA ILE A 66 -0.33 2.40 0.94
C ILE A 66 0.57 1.72 -0.08
N ASP A 67 -0.04 1.30 -1.20
CA ASP A 67 0.65 0.58 -2.27
C ASP A 67 1.41 1.53 -3.19
N SER A 68 0.78 2.61 -3.63
CA SER A 68 1.45 3.61 -4.45
C SER A 68 0.89 5.01 -4.26
N LEU A 69 1.78 6.00 -4.33
CA LEU A 69 1.48 7.42 -4.35
C LEU A 69 2.36 8.08 -5.41
N PHE A 70 1.73 8.78 -6.34
CA PHE A 70 2.43 9.45 -7.43
C PHE A 70 1.81 10.79 -7.76
N VAL A 71 2.67 11.75 -8.10
CA VAL A 71 2.27 13.03 -8.70
C VAL A 71 3.18 13.28 -9.89
N SER A 72 2.59 13.64 -11.02
CA SER A 72 3.27 13.97 -12.27
C SER A 72 4.17 15.19 -12.08
N LYS A 73 5.23 15.29 -12.89
CA LYS A 73 6.20 16.37 -12.77
C LYS A 73 5.57 17.76 -12.90
N SER A 74 4.55 17.92 -13.75
CA SER A 74 3.84 19.19 -13.95
C SER A 74 3.01 19.62 -12.73
N ALA A 75 2.65 18.70 -11.85
CA ALA A 75 1.84 18.95 -10.65
C ALA A 75 2.65 18.87 -9.33
N ARG A 76 3.99 18.77 -9.39
CA ARG A 76 4.85 18.73 -8.19
C ARG A 76 5.12 20.13 -7.64
N GLY A 77 5.51 20.19 -6.36
CA GLY A 77 5.94 21.42 -5.70
C GLY A 77 4.81 22.27 -5.11
N VAL A 78 3.55 21.87 -5.32
CA VAL A 78 2.36 22.62 -4.86
C VAL A 78 1.53 21.88 -3.79
N GLY A 79 2.06 20.78 -3.25
CA GLY A 79 1.47 20.10 -2.09
C GLY A 79 0.54 18.91 -2.37
N TYR A 80 0.26 18.57 -3.63
CA TYR A 80 -0.67 17.46 -3.94
C TYR A 80 -0.25 16.09 -3.38
N GLY A 81 1.06 15.81 -3.25
CA GLY A 81 1.52 14.57 -2.64
C GLY A 81 1.09 14.45 -1.17
N LEU A 82 1.18 15.55 -0.42
CA LEU A 82 0.69 15.62 0.95
C LEU A 82 -0.84 15.53 1.01
N GLN A 83 -1.54 16.23 0.12
CA GLN A 83 -2.99 16.17 0.06
C GLN A 83 -3.52 14.76 -0.20
N LEU A 84 -2.90 14.04 -1.16
CA LEU A 84 -3.26 12.64 -1.45
C LEU A 84 -3.01 11.73 -0.24
N LEU A 85 -1.84 11.86 0.41
CA LEU A 85 -1.52 11.10 1.61
C LEU A 85 -2.55 11.35 2.73
N ASN A 86 -2.90 12.61 2.98
CA ASN A 86 -3.86 12.98 4.01
C ASN A 86 -5.25 12.42 3.71
N ILE A 87 -5.68 12.43 2.45
CA ILE A 87 -7.01 11.93 2.06
C ILE A 87 -7.11 10.42 2.30
N ILE A 88 -6.10 9.63 1.91
CA ILE A 88 -6.14 8.18 2.14
C ILE A 88 -6.02 7.83 3.62
N GLU A 89 -5.19 8.55 4.40
CA GLU A 89 -5.09 8.37 5.85
C GLU A 89 -6.41 8.72 6.56
N ALA A 90 -7.06 9.81 6.14
CA ALA A 90 -8.35 10.21 6.68
C ALA A 90 -9.45 9.19 6.37
N GLU A 91 -9.46 8.62 5.16
CA GLU A 91 -10.41 7.57 4.81
C GLU A 91 -10.16 6.28 5.60
N ALA A 92 -8.91 5.89 5.82
CA ALA A 92 -8.57 4.76 6.68
C ALA A 92 -9.03 4.99 8.13
N LEU A 93 -8.82 6.20 8.68
CA LEU A 93 -9.30 6.57 10.02
C LEU A 93 -10.81 6.45 10.18
N LYS A 94 -11.60 6.81 9.16
CA LYS A 94 -13.06 6.63 9.17
C LYS A 94 -13.47 5.16 9.17
N ASN A 95 -12.62 4.29 8.64
CA ASN A 95 -12.81 2.84 8.62
C ASN A 95 -11.99 2.17 9.72
N ASP A 96 -11.94 2.81 10.89
CA ASP A 96 -11.36 2.32 12.14
C ASP A 96 -9.86 1.99 12.15
N CYS A 97 -9.11 2.27 11.08
CA CYS A 97 -7.67 2.07 11.06
C CYS A 97 -6.97 2.89 12.15
N LYS A 98 -5.98 2.27 12.79
CA LYS A 98 -5.13 2.89 13.82
C LYS A 98 -3.70 3.09 13.34
N HIS A 99 -3.32 2.42 12.25
CA HIS A 99 -1.97 2.46 11.73
C HIS A 99 -1.95 2.52 10.20
N SER A 100 -0.87 3.05 9.66
CA SER A 100 -0.56 3.01 8.23
C SER A 100 0.85 2.46 8.03
N HIS A 101 1.06 1.70 6.97
CA HIS A 101 2.39 1.27 6.55
C HIS A 101 2.54 1.27 5.03
N LEU A 102 3.79 1.37 4.57
CA LEU A 102 4.14 1.42 3.16
C LEU A 102 5.59 0.97 2.94
N THR A 103 5.96 0.80 1.67
CA THR A 103 7.37 0.72 1.27
C THR A 103 7.77 1.88 0.38
N SER A 104 9.02 2.33 0.51
CA SER A 104 9.63 3.28 -0.41
C SER A 104 11.10 2.94 -0.60
N PHE A 105 11.61 3.10 -1.82
CA PHE A 105 13.05 2.97 -2.04
C PHE A 105 13.81 4.21 -1.57
N SER A 106 15.08 4.05 -1.19
CA SER A 106 15.93 5.14 -0.68
C SER A 106 16.14 6.28 -1.68
N TYR A 107 16.08 6.00 -2.99
CA TYR A 107 16.12 7.01 -4.07
C TYR A 107 14.74 7.61 -4.40
N GLN A 108 13.68 7.18 -3.71
CA GLN A 108 12.33 7.72 -3.88
C GLN A 108 12.01 8.73 -2.76
N ALA A 109 11.01 8.45 -1.93
CA ALA A 109 10.29 9.42 -1.13
C ALA A 109 10.36 9.12 0.37
N VAL A 110 11.38 8.42 0.85
CA VAL A 110 11.56 8.07 2.27
C VAL A 110 11.49 9.32 3.16
N ASP A 111 12.23 10.37 2.82
CA ASP A 111 12.24 11.61 3.59
C ASP A 111 10.91 12.38 3.52
N PHE A 112 10.15 12.22 2.43
CA PHE A 112 8.81 12.78 2.34
C PHE A 112 7.90 12.16 3.41
N TYR A 113 7.86 10.82 3.51
CA TYR A 113 7.04 10.13 4.51
C TYR A 113 7.52 10.39 5.94
N LYS A 114 8.84 10.43 6.18
CA LYS A 114 9.39 10.78 7.51
C LYS A 114 8.91 12.14 8.00
N LYS A 115 8.84 13.14 7.11
CA LYS A 115 8.29 14.47 7.44
C LYS A 115 6.79 14.43 7.79
N GLN A 116 6.06 13.40 7.38
CA GLN A 116 4.64 13.20 7.70
C GLN A 116 4.41 12.30 8.92
N GLY A 117 5.46 12.00 9.69
CA GLY A 117 5.39 11.21 10.91
C GLY A 117 5.52 9.70 10.71
N TYR A 118 5.97 9.24 9.54
CA TYR A 118 6.33 7.83 9.36
C TYR A 118 7.72 7.53 9.90
N GLU A 119 7.87 6.37 10.50
CA GLU A 119 9.13 5.84 11.00
C GLU A 119 9.57 4.64 10.16
N VAL A 120 10.86 4.54 9.84
CA VAL A 120 11.44 3.36 9.20
C VAL A 120 11.59 2.27 10.25
N PHE A 121 10.97 1.12 10.04
CA PHE A 121 11.07 -0.03 10.96
C PHE A 121 11.85 -1.20 10.38
N ALA A 122 12.07 -1.23 9.06
CA ALA A 122 12.92 -2.20 8.39
C ALA A 122 13.56 -1.60 7.15
N GLU A 123 14.75 -2.09 6.81
CA GLU A 123 15.48 -1.70 5.60
C GLU A 123 16.11 -2.95 4.98
N LEU A 124 15.89 -3.14 3.69
CA LEU A 124 16.58 -4.12 2.87
C LEU A 124 17.62 -3.37 2.05
N VAL A 125 18.86 -3.45 2.51
CA VAL A 125 20.02 -2.81 1.91
C VAL A 125 20.43 -3.52 0.62
N ASP A 126 20.99 -2.77 -0.31
CA ASP A 126 21.49 -3.23 -1.61
C ASP A 126 20.41 -3.82 -2.53
N TYR A 127 19.21 -3.23 -2.46
CA TYR A 127 18.05 -3.61 -3.26
C TYR A 127 17.34 -2.39 -3.89
N PRO A 128 17.55 -2.11 -5.19
CA PRO A 128 18.59 -2.67 -6.06
C PRO A 128 20.01 -2.26 -5.61
N PRO A 129 21.07 -2.80 -6.24
CA PRO A 129 22.45 -2.49 -5.83
C PRO A 129 22.71 -0.98 -5.67
N GLY A 130 23.31 -0.59 -4.56
CA GLY A 130 23.56 0.81 -4.17
C GLY A 130 22.37 1.56 -3.58
N HIS A 131 21.22 0.91 -3.41
CA HIS A 131 20.00 1.48 -2.86
C HIS A 131 19.36 0.55 -1.83
N SER A 132 18.31 1.03 -1.16
CA SER A 132 17.58 0.24 -0.17
C SER A 132 16.08 0.30 -0.42
N ARG A 133 15.37 -0.77 -0.07
CA ARG A 133 13.93 -0.72 0.16
C ARG A 133 13.68 -0.51 1.65
N CYS A 134 12.96 0.55 1.99
CA CYS A 134 12.58 0.88 3.36
C CYS A 134 11.11 0.53 3.58
N TRP A 135 10.79 -0.07 4.73
CA TRP A 135 9.43 -0.21 5.22
C TRP A 135 9.17 0.82 6.30
N LEU A 136 8.06 1.52 6.16
CA LEU A 136 7.68 2.64 7.00
C LEU A 136 6.33 2.38 7.63
N LYS A 137 6.15 2.84 8.87
CA LYS A 137 4.86 2.79 9.58
C LYS A 137 4.56 4.10 10.29
N LYS A 138 3.29 4.37 10.54
CA LYS A 138 2.79 5.54 11.25
C LYS A 138 1.57 5.13 12.11
N ALA A 139 1.50 5.63 13.33
CA ALA A 139 0.25 5.61 14.10
C ALA A 139 -0.67 6.72 13.57
N LEU A 140 -1.91 6.37 13.25
CA LEU A 140 -2.91 7.31 12.78
C LEU A 140 -3.63 7.92 13.98
N THR A 141 -3.73 9.24 14.01
CA THR A 141 -4.45 9.99 15.04
C THR A 141 -5.50 10.86 14.36
N ALA A 142 -6.68 10.96 14.96
CA ALA A 142 -7.59 12.05 14.61
C ALA A 142 -6.88 13.39 14.94
N GLY A 143 -6.84 14.29 13.94
CA GLY A 143 -6.29 15.63 14.12
C GLY A 143 -7.19 16.53 14.95
#